data_AF-A0A1Y6KF27-F1
#
_entry.id   AF-A0A1Y6KF27-F1
#
_cell.length_a   1.000
_cell.length_b   1.000
_cell.length_c   1.000
_cell.angle_alpha   90.00
_cell.angle_beta   90.00
_cell.angle_gamma   90.00
#
_symmetry.space_group_name_H-M   'P 1'
#
loop_
_entity.id
_entity.type
_entity.pdbx_description
1 polymer ?
#
loop_
_entity_poly.entity_id
_entity_poly.type
_entity_poly.pdbx_seq_one_letter_code
_entity_poly.pdbx_strand_id
1 'polypeptide(L)'
;MARSPRAPWSKANPRKRAGKASTRLTSAEKATAKARARRAGRPYPNLVDNMRVAAKKAGKTKTSGRKRSAAKANTKKATTKKVASKKAARKTARSKTRAASSAKKRSAKRATPRKATSRKSAKSKREKDPRGGLTAAGRQAFAERDGAHLRPGVTKKVSEMTPQDMRRKGSWAVRFYGRDPLPPLLDAKGRPTRLALSAHAWGEPVPRTVAAARKIAAKGERLLARYHRIKDSRTRGKS
;
A
#
# COMPACT_ATOMS: atom_id res chain seq x y z
N MET A 1 -12.03 -19.33 31.18
CA MET A 1 -12.50 -19.04 29.81
C MET A 1 -12.86 -17.58 29.69
N ALA A 2 -12.29 -16.84 28.74
CA ALA A 2 -12.63 -15.42 28.54
C ALA A 2 -13.99 -15.30 27.83
N ARG A 3 -14.95 -14.56 28.43
CA ARG A 3 -16.28 -14.33 27.83
C ARG A 3 -16.13 -13.40 26.62
N SER A 4 -16.69 -13.80 25.47
CA SER A 4 -16.77 -12.94 24.28
C SER A 4 -17.49 -11.63 24.61
N PRO A 5 -16.93 -10.45 24.25
CA PRO A 5 -17.56 -9.17 24.56
C PRO A 5 -18.91 -9.05 23.84
N ARG A 6 -19.97 -8.75 24.61
CA ARG A 6 -21.31 -8.50 24.06
C ARG A 6 -21.24 -7.29 23.13
N ALA A 7 -21.85 -7.40 21.94
CA ALA A 7 -21.96 -6.26 21.03
C ALA A 7 -22.82 -5.15 21.68
N PRO A 8 -22.48 -3.86 21.52
CA PRO A 8 -23.23 -2.75 22.13
C PRO A 8 -24.58 -2.47 21.45
N TRP A 9 -25.10 -3.39 20.64
CA TRP A 9 -26.41 -3.33 20.00
C TRP A 9 -26.97 -4.75 19.86
N SER A 10 -28.28 -4.92 20.08
CA SER A 10 -28.98 -6.20 19.93
C SER A 10 -29.40 -6.53 18.50
N LYS A 11 -29.57 -5.51 17.64
CA LYS A 11 -30.08 -5.68 16.26
C LYS A 11 -28.96 -5.70 15.23
N ALA A 12 -28.95 -6.71 14.35
CA ALA A 12 -28.01 -6.77 13.23
C ALA A 12 -28.26 -5.65 12.21
N ASN A 13 -27.18 -5.13 11.61
CA ASN A 13 -27.24 -4.06 10.60
C ASN A 13 -28.25 -4.40 9.48
N PRO A 14 -29.27 -3.54 9.20
CA PRO A 14 -30.33 -3.83 8.24
C PRO A 14 -29.83 -4.21 6.83
N ARG A 15 -28.71 -3.62 6.36
CA ARG A 15 -28.12 -4.00 5.06
C ARG A 15 -27.57 -5.42 5.10
N LYS A 16 -26.94 -5.85 6.21
CA LYS A 16 -26.49 -7.24 6.39
C LYS A 16 -27.67 -8.20 6.47
N ARG A 17 -28.74 -7.84 7.20
CA ARG A 17 -30.00 -8.63 7.26
C ARG A 17 -30.59 -8.84 5.87
N ALA A 18 -30.56 -7.83 5.00
CA ALA A 18 -31.01 -7.90 3.62
C ALA A 18 -29.98 -8.50 2.63
N GLY A 19 -28.90 -9.14 3.09
CA GLY A 19 -27.84 -9.70 2.24
C GLY A 19 -27.00 -8.68 1.45
N LYS A 20 -27.22 -7.37 1.64
CA LYS A 20 -26.59 -6.30 0.85
C LYS A 20 -25.22 -5.93 1.44
N ALA A 21 -24.15 -6.20 0.69
CA ALA A 21 -22.79 -5.81 1.06
C ALA A 21 -22.64 -4.30 1.35
N SER A 22 -21.74 -3.95 2.28
CA SER A 22 -21.42 -2.55 2.57
C SER A 22 -20.57 -1.93 1.45
N THR A 23 -21.09 -0.88 0.82
CA THR A 23 -20.43 -0.18 -0.28
C THR A 23 -19.39 0.80 0.25
N ARG A 24 -18.10 0.49 0.09
CA ARG A 24 -16.97 1.38 0.41
C ARG A 24 -16.38 2.00 -0.87
N LEU A 25 -15.73 3.16 -0.72
CA LEU A 25 -14.91 3.76 -1.78
C LEU A 25 -13.58 2.99 -1.90
N THR A 26 -13.21 2.63 -3.13
CA THR A 26 -11.90 2.07 -3.51
C THR A 26 -10.78 3.10 -3.33
N SER A 27 -9.52 2.66 -3.39
CA SER A 27 -8.35 3.56 -3.30
C SER A 27 -8.35 4.65 -4.38
N ALA A 28 -8.66 4.28 -5.63
CA ALA A 28 -8.78 5.22 -6.74
C ALA A 28 -9.91 6.24 -6.53
N GLU A 29 -11.09 5.78 -6.09
CA GLU A 29 -12.22 6.65 -5.74
C GLU A 29 -11.84 7.64 -4.62
N LYS A 30 -11.15 7.18 -3.56
CA LYS A 30 -10.63 8.05 -2.49
C LYS A 30 -9.61 9.07 -3.01
N ALA A 31 -8.75 8.70 -3.96
CA ALA A 31 -7.83 9.64 -4.59
C ALA A 31 -8.58 10.74 -5.36
N THR A 32 -9.67 10.41 -6.08
CA THR A 32 -10.49 11.43 -6.76
C THR A 32 -11.23 12.36 -5.81
N ALA A 33 -11.66 11.87 -4.63
CA ALA A 33 -12.24 12.72 -3.59
C ALA A 33 -11.19 13.68 -3.02
N LYS A 34 -9.99 13.19 -2.67
CA LYS A 34 -8.86 14.02 -2.20
C LYS A 34 -8.45 15.09 -3.22
N ALA A 35 -8.38 14.75 -4.50
CA ALA A 35 -8.04 15.71 -5.56
C ALA A 35 -9.08 16.85 -5.66
N ARG A 36 -10.37 16.52 -5.47
CA ARG A 36 -11.46 17.50 -5.47
C ARG A 36 -11.40 18.42 -4.25
N ALA A 37 -11.13 17.88 -3.06
CA ALA A 37 -10.91 18.65 -1.84
C ALA A 37 -9.76 19.67 -2.01
N ARG A 38 -8.60 19.20 -2.50
CA ARG A 38 -7.44 20.05 -2.80
C ARG A 38 -7.76 21.18 -3.79
N ARG A 39 -8.55 20.89 -4.84
CA ARG A 39 -9.00 21.92 -5.80
C ARG A 39 -9.92 22.97 -5.16
N ALA A 40 -10.60 22.63 -4.06
CA ALA A 40 -11.43 23.54 -3.28
C ALA A 40 -10.69 24.15 -2.06
N GLY A 41 -9.34 24.07 -2.02
CA GLY A 41 -8.53 24.59 -0.92
C GLY A 41 -8.61 23.79 0.39
N ARG A 42 -9.26 22.61 0.39
CA ARG A 42 -9.53 21.83 1.61
C ARG A 42 -8.53 20.68 1.77
N PRO A 43 -7.90 20.50 2.96
CA PRO A 43 -6.94 19.42 3.20
C PRO A 43 -7.53 18.00 3.05
N TYR A 44 -8.82 17.82 3.39
CA TYR A 44 -9.49 16.53 3.42
C TYR A 44 -10.83 16.54 2.68
N PRO A 45 -11.21 15.42 2.01
CA PRO A 45 -12.50 15.30 1.34
C PRO A 45 -13.65 15.21 2.33
N ASN A 46 -14.63 16.08 2.15
CA ASN A 46 -15.84 16.10 2.96
C ASN A 46 -16.88 15.07 2.47
N LEU A 47 -18.05 15.05 3.09
CA LEU A 47 -19.15 14.19 2.68
C LEU A 47 -19.58 14.44 1.22
N VAL A 48 -19.66 15.69 0.76
CA VAL A 48 -20.08 16.05 -0.61
C VAL A 48 -19.12 15.50 -1.67
N ASP A 49 -17.81 15.58 -1.43
CA ASP A 49 -16.81 15.02 -2.35
C ASP A 49 -16.92 13.49 -2.44
N ASN A 50 -17.05 12.82 -1.30
CA ASN A 50 -17.25 11.38 -1.21
C ASN A 50 -18.58 10.94 -1.85
N MET A 51 -19.67 11.68 -1.60
CA MET A 51 -20.98 11.46 -2.22
C MET A 51 -20.94 11.62 -3.73
N ARG A 52 -20.23 12.63 -4.27
CA ARG A 52 -20.16 12.83 -5.72
C ARG A 52 -19.37 11.73 -6.42
N VAL A 53 -18.34 11.19 -5.78
CA VAL A 53 -17.61 10.01 -6.28
C VAL A 53 -18.49 8.75 -6.18
N ALA A 54 -19.23 8.56 -5.08
CA ALA A 54 -20.18 7.46 -4.92
C ALA A 54 -21.36 7.53 -5.92
N ALA A 55 -21.88 8.73 -6.23
CA ALA A 55 -22.92 8.93 -7.22
C ALA A 55 -22.42 8.61 -8.64
N LYS A 56 -21.18 8.98 -8.99
CA LYS A 56 -20.55 8.56 -10.25
C LYS A 56 -20.43 7.04 -10.37
N LYS A 57 -20.14 6.33 -9.28
CA LYS A 57 -20.13 4.86 -9.23
C LYS A 57 -21.50 4.29 -9.60
N ALA A 58 -22.57 4.76 -8.95
CA ALA A 58 -23.95 4.33 -9.24
C ALA A 58 -24.41 4.65 -10.67
N GLY A 59 -24.09 5.86 -11.18
CA GLY A 59 -24.42 6.28 -12.54
C GLY A 59 -23.69 5.47 -13.62
N LYS A 60 -22.45 5.04 -13.35
CA LYS A 60 -21.68 4.18 -14.27
C LYS A 60 -22.32 2.79 -14.44
N THR A 61 -22.90 2.24 -13.37
CA THR A 61 -23.64 0.97 -13.40
C THR A 61 -24.98 1.09 -14.16
N LYS A 62 -25.69 2.22 -14.07
CA LYS A 62 -26.92 2.43 -14.84
C LYS A 62 -26.67 2.71 -16.34
N THR A 63 -25.54 3.30 -16.69
CA THR A 63 -25.23 3.69 -18.08
C THR A 63 -24.68 2.52 -18.92
N SER A 64 -24.05 1.51 -18.31
CA SER A 64 -23.51 0.35 -19.03
C SER A 64 -24.57 -0.57 -19.66
N GLY A 65 -25.85 -0.42 -19.31
CA GLY A 65 -26.96 -1.15 -19.93
C GLY A 65 -27.61 -0.43 -21.12
N ARG A 66 -27.38 0.87 -21.32
CA ARG A 66 -28.00 1.67 -22.39
C ARG A 66 -26.96 2.05 -23.43
N LYS A 67 -26.81 1.16 -24.43
CA LYS A 67 -26.05 1.41 -25.68
C LYS A 67 -26.54 2.74 -26.26
N ARG A 68 -25.72 3.79 -26.17
CA ARG A 68 -26.04 5.09 -26.79
C ARG A 68 -25.92 4.91 -28.30
N SER A 69 -27.04 4.75 -28.98
CA SER A 69 -27.13 5.08 -30.40
C SER A 69 -26.72 6.53 -30.58
N ALA A 70 -25.81 6.78 -31.50
CA ALA A 70 -25.32 8.12 -31.79
C ALA A 70 -26.37 8.87 -32.62
N ALA A 71 -27.34 9.48 -31.96
CA ALA A 71 -28.25 10.43 -32.59
C ALA A 71 -27.50 11.75 -32.87
N LYS A 72 -27.31 12.05 -34.15
CA LYS A 72 -26.71 13.28 -34.67
C LYS A 72 -27.68 14.45 -34.41
N ALA A 73 -27.51 15.16 -33.31
CA ALA A 73 -28.27 16.38 -33.01
C ALA A 73 -27.41 17.61 -33.34
N ASN A 74 -27.81 18.32 -34.40
CA ASN A 74 -27.16 19.55 -34.86
C ASN A 74 -27.82 20.76 -34.16
N THR A 75 -27.10 21.45 -33.28
CA THR A 75 -27.55 22.75 -32.74
C THR A 75 -26.41 23.76 -32.79
N LYS A 76 -26.61 24.76 -33.66
CA LYS A 76 -25.77 25.95 -33.81
C LYS A 76 -25.61 26.65 -32.45
N LYS A 77 -24.40 27.13 -32.13
CA LYS A 77 -24.23 28.24 -31.19
C LYS A 77 -23.21 29.22 -31.74
N ALA A 78 -23.63 30.48 -31.88
CA ALA A 78 -22.82 31.55 -32.40
C ALA A 78 -21.58 31.80 -31.51
N THR A 79 -20.44 32.03 -32.14
CA THR A 79 -19.22 32.52 -31.49
C THR A 79 -18.96 33.95 -31.96
N THR A 80 -19.05 34.88 -31.02
CA THR A 80 -18.68 36.29 -31.21
C THR A 80 -17.22 36.45 -31.61
N LYS A 81 -16.95 37.51 -32.39
CA LYS A 81 -15.62 37.90 -32.88
C LYS A 81 -14.58 37.98 -31.75
N LYS A 82 -13.36 37.48 -31.99
CA LYS A 82 -12.15 38.23 -31.64
C LYS A 82 -11.03 38.01 -32.66
N VAL A 83 -10.27 39.08 -32.89
CA VAL A 83 -9.36 39.32 -34.00
C VAL A 83 -7.92 38.91 -33.63
N ALA A 84 -7.15 38.34 -34.58
CA ALA A 84 -5.68 38.46 -34.63
C ALA A 84 -5.08 37.97 -35.97
N SER A 85 -4.44 38.91 -36.70
CA SER A 85 -3.23 38.79 -37.56
C SER A 85 -2.96 37.58 -38.50
N LYS A 86 -2.87 37.89 -39.81
CA LYS A 86 -1.89 37.32 -40.78
C LYS A 86 -0.47 37.54 -40.21
N LYS A 87 0.61 36.76 -40.43
CA LYS A 87 1.31 36.22 -41.64
C LYS A 87 2.35 35.19 -41.07
N ALA A 88 3.08 34.32 -41.77
CA ALA A 88 3.25 33.98 -43.19
C ALA A 88 3.81 32.52 -43.35
N ALA A 89 4.15 32.15 -44.60
CA ALA A 89 5.21 31.24 -45.10
C ALA A 89 5.99 30.32 -44.13
N ARG A 90 6.28 29.05 -44.48
CA ARG A 90 7.06 28.68 -45.69
C ARG A 90 6.82 27.23 -46.15
N LYS A 91 7.02 27.00 -47.45
CA LYS A 91 6.83 25.73 -48.16
C LYS A 91 7.94 24.71 -47.85
N THR A 92 7.60 23.43 -47.82
CA THR A 92 8.29 22.39 -48.63
C THR A 92 7.27 21.31 -49.00
N ALA A 93 7.17 21.03 -50.30
CA ALA A 93 6.36 19.94 -50.82
C ALA A 93 7.22 18.69 -51.04
N ARG A 94 6.66 17.51 -50.80
CA ARG A 94 7.04 16.32 -51.58
C ARG A 94 5.86 15.36 -51.65
N SER A 95 5.30 15.23 -52.84
CA SER A 95 4.30 14.22 -53.17
C SER A 95 4.94 12.83 -53.20
N LYS A 96 4.14 11.80 -52.89
CA LYS A 96 4.15 10.52 -53.61
C LYS A 96 2.91 9.69 -53.28
N THR A 97 2.01 9.67 -54.25
CA THR A 97 1.24 8.52 -54.76
C THR A 97 0.63 7.50 -53.80
N ARG A 98 -0.69 7.33 -53.96
CA ARG A 98 -1.53 6.25 -53.44
C ARG A 98 -0.90 4.86 -53.67
N ALA A 99 -0.96 4.01 -52.64
CA ALA A 99 -1.01 2.57 -52.80
C ALA A 99 -2.04 2.01 -51.81
N ALA A 100 -3.11 1.41 -52.32
CA ALA A 100 -4.09 0.72 -51.49
C ALA A 100 -3.56 -0.67 -51.15
N SER A 101 -3.58 -1.06 -49.88
CA SER A 101 -3.41 -2.45 -49.47
C SER A 101 -4.54 -2.89 -48.54
N SER A 102 -5.29 -3.85 -49.07
CA SER A 102 -6.47 -4.51 -48.55
C SER A 102 -6.41 -4.91 -47.07
N ALA A 103 -7.53 -4.68 -46.37
CA ALA A 103 -7.74 -5.13 -45.01
C ALA A 103 -7.87 -6.68 -44.94
N LYS A 104 -6.77 -7.40 -44.68
CA LYS A 104 -6.83 -8.83 -44.32
C LYS A 104 -7.20 -9.00 -42.84
N LYS A 105 -8.51 -9.10 -42.59
CA LYS A 105 -9.17 -9.34 -41.30
C LYS A 105 -8.70 -10.67 -40.66
N ARG A 106 -7.58 -10.67 -39.93
CA ARG A 106 -7.13 -11.85 -39.15
C ARG A 106 -8.06 -12.05 -37.95
N SER A 107 -8.69 -13.22 -37.87
CA SER A 107 -9.59 -13.59 -36.78
C SER A 107 -8.82 -13.69 -35.46
N ALA A 108 -9.09 -12.77 -34.53
CA ALA A 108 -8.52 -12.81 -33.20
C ALA A 108 -9.14 -13.97 -32.41
N LYS A 109 -8.52 -15.15 -32.48
CA LYS A 109 -8.89 -16.31 -31.67
C LYS A 109 -8.83 -15.90 -30.19
N ARG A 110 -9.99 -15.94 -29.52
CA ARG A 110 -10.25 -15.37 -28.19
C ARG A 110 -9.36 -16.02 -27.12
N ALA A 111 -8.17 -15.45 -26.92
CA ALA A 111 -7.25 -15.88 -25.88
C ALA A 111 -7.88 -15.70 -24.50
N THR A 112 -7.93 -16.78 -23.72
CA THR A 112 -8.39 -16.74 -22.33
C THR A 112 -7.44 -15.88 -21.50
N PRO A 113 -7.93 -15.08 -20.53
CA PRO A 113 -7.08 -14.20 -19.75
C PRO A 113 -6.20 -15.01 -18.79
N ARG A 114 -4.97 -15.32 -19.21
CA ARG A 114 -3.98 -16.00 -18.35
C ARG A 114 -3.75 -15.14 -17.11
N LYS A 115 -4.14 -15.69 -15.95
CA LYS A 115 -4.14 -15.06 -14.63
C LYS A 115 -2.76 -14.44 -14.33
N ALA A 116 -2.69 -13.14 -14.08
CA ALA A 116 -1.44 -12.38 -13.95
C ALA A 116 -0.69 -12.62 -12.62
N THR A 117 -0.35 -13.87 -12.31
CA THR A 117 0.28 -14.29 -11.04
C THR A 117 1.80 -14.09 -11.03
N SER A 118 2.48 -14.26 -12.17
CA SER A 118 3.95 -14.23 -12.26
C SER A 118 4.58 -12.88 -11.87
N ARG A 119 3.97 -11.75 -12.28
CA ARG A 119 4.50 -10.40 -11.99
C ARG A 119 4.57 -10.08 -10.49
N LYS A 120 3.75 -10.70 -9.64
CA LYS A 120 3.80 -10.48 -8.18
C LYS A 120 5.01 -11.11 -7.50
N SER A 121 5.46 -12.29 -7.94
CA SER A 121 6.58 -12.99 -7.28
C SER A 121 7.89 -12.20 -7.45
N ALA A 122 8.21 -11.78 -8.67
CA ALA A 122 9.38 -10.97 -8.98
C ALA A 122 9.39 -9.62 -8.23
N LYS A 123 8.25 -8.91 -8.14
CA LYS A 123 8.15 -7.67 -7.35
C LYS A 123 8.39 -7.96 -5.86
N SER A 124 7.77 -9.00 -5.30
CA SER A 124 7.95 -9.37 -3.89
C SER A 124 9.38 -9.82 -3.53
N LYS A 125 10.15 -10.34 -4.49
CA LYS A 125 11.59 -10.65 -4.33
C LYS A 125 12.45 -9.37 -4.24
N ARG A 126 12.07 -8.26 -4.89
CA ARG A 126 12.80 -6.97 -4.79
C ARG A 126 12.46 -6.21 -3.49
N GLU A 127 11.27 -6.42 -2.94
CA GLU A 127 10.81 -5.82 -1.67
C GLU A 127 11.40 -6.51 -0.43
N LYS A 128 11.76 -7.80 -0.53
CA LYS A 128 12.27 -8.63 0.56
C LYS A 128 13.77 -8.83 0.43
N ASP A 129 14.55 -8.39 1.42
CA ASP A 129 16.00 -8.57 1.43
C ASP A 129 16.35 -10.05 1.68
N PRO A 130 17.20 -10.72 0.87
CA PRO A 130 17.60 -12.11 1.10
C PRO A 130 18.32 -12.33 2.44
N ARG A 131 19.08 -11.35 2.95
CA ARG A 131 19.76 -11.42 4.26
C ARG A 131 18.81 -11.22 5.44
N GLY A 132 17.58 -10.73 5.21
CA GLY A 132 16.54 -10.56 6.23
C GLY A 132 15.86 -9.20 6.19
N GLY A 133 14.58 -9.13 6.61
CA GLY A 133 13.85 -7.86 6.67
C GLY A 133 13.44 -7.28 5.30
N LEU A 134 13.07 -6.01 5.27
CA LEU A 134 12.61 -5.30 4.06
C LEU A 134 13.72 -4.41 3.49
N THR A 135 13.91 -4.47 2.16
CA THR A 135 14.81 -3.55 1.44
C THR A 135 14.30 -2.11 1.56
N ALA A 136 15.13 -1.12 1.20
CA ALA A 136 14.67 0.27 1.13
C ALA A 136 13.45 0.43 0.21
N ALA A 137 13.50 -0.19 -0.98
CA ALA A 137 12.37 -0.27 -1.91
C ALA A 137 11.15 -0.99 -1.31
N GLY A 138 11.36 -2.06 -0.53
CA GLY A 138 10.28 -2.76 0.18
C GLY A 138 9.60 -1.91 1.25
N ARG A 139 10.34 -1.06 1.96
CA ARG A 139 9.77 -0.11 2.93
C ARG A 139 9.03 1.03 2.23
N GLN A 140 9.51 1.50 1.08
CA GLN A 140 8.78 2.47 0.25
C GLN A 140 7.49 1.89 -0.31
N ALA A 141 7.53 0.69 -0.90
CA ALA A 141 6.34 0.00 -1.40
C ALA A 141 5.30 -0.29 -0.29
N PHE A 142 5.75 -0.53 0.94
CA PHE A 142 4.87 -0.63 2.12
C PHE A 142 4.25 0.72 2.49
N ALA A 143 5.02 1.81 2.47
CA ALA A 143 4.51 3.16 2.71
C ALA A 143 3.50 3.60 1.63
N GLU A 144 3.75 3.29 0.35
CA GLU A 144 2.80 3.53 -0.76
C GLU A 144 1.49 2.76 -0.60
N ARG A 145 1.57 1.48 -0.15
CA ARG A 145 0.41 0.59 -0.06
C ARG A 145 -0.45 0.87 1.18
N ASP A 146 0.20 0.97 2.34
CA ASP A 146 -0.46 0.97 3.65
C ASP A 146 -0.39 2.34 4.35
N GLY A 147 0.35 3.31 3.80
CA GLY A 147 0.50 4.66 4.35
C GLY A 147 1.46 4.79 5.54
N ALA A 148 2.21 3.73 5.87
CA ALA A 148 3.02 3.66 7.08
C ALA A 148 4.53 3.65 6.78
N HIS A 149 5.26 4.62 7.30
CA HIS A 149 6.71 4.75 7.13
C HIS A 149 7.47 3.84 8.08
N LEU A 150 7.72 2.60 7.65
CA LEU A 150 8.55 1.65 8.40
C LEU A 150 10.01 2.13 8.50
N ARG A 151 10.50 2.34 9.73
CA ARG A 151 11.92 2.59 10.01
C ARG A 151 12.74 1.30 9.83
N PRO A 152 14.01 1.37 9.40
CA PRO A 152 14.91 0.22 9.37
C PRO A 152 15.16 -0.34 10.78
N GLY A 153 15.64 -1.59 10.86
CA GLY A 153 16.06 -2.18 12.13
C GLY A 153 17.23 -1.43 12.76
N VAL A 154 17.35 -1.53 14.09
CA VAL A 154 18.39 -0.83 14.87
C VAL A 154 19.67 -1.67 14.89
N THR A 155 20.64 -1.33 14.04
CA THR A 155 21.92 -2.05 13.92
C THR A 155 23.03 -1.54 14.85
N LYS A 156 22.84 -0.37 15.48
CA LYS A 156 23.83 0.28 16.37
C LYS A 156 24.28 -0.60 17.55
N LYS A 157 25.47 -0.31 18.09
CA LYS A 157 25.94 -0.91 19.36
C LYS A 157 25.15 -0.36 20.55
N VAL A 158 25.16 -1.09 21.67
CA VAL A 158 24.35 -0.81 22.88
C VAL A 158 24.76 0.49 23.60
N SER A 159 25.99 0.96 23.36
CA SER A 159 26.54 2.27 23.75
C SER A 159 25.94 3.43 22.94
N GLU A 160 25.76 3.25 21.64
CA GLU A 160 25.30 4.27 20.67
C GLU A 160 23.77 4.35 20.52
N MET A 161 23.04 3.45 21.18
CA MET A 161 21.57 3.40 21.10
C MET A 161 20.96 4.56 21.90
N THR A 162 20.12 5.35 21.24
CA THR A 162 19.20 6.25 21.94
C THR A 162 18.20 5.45 22.78
N PRO A 163 17.58 6.01 23.84
CA PRO A 163 16.53 5.32 24.60
C PRO A 163 15.37 4.83 23.71
N GLN A 164 15.04 5.57 22.64
CA GLN A 164 14.03 5.16 21.67
C GLN A 164 14.49 3.94 20.84
N ASP A 165 15.77 3.87 20.46
CA ASP A 165 16.33 2.72 19.76
C ASP A 165 16.38 1.47 20.65
N MET A 166 16.73 1.63 21.94
CA MET A 166 16.64 0.54 22.94
C MET A 166 15.20 0.00 23.03
N ARG A 167 14.19 0.88 23.16
CA ARG A 167 12.77 0.49 23.16
C ARG A 167 12.38 -0.26 21.90
N ARG A 168 12.77 0.24 20.72
CA ARG A 168 12.44 -0.36 19.42
C ARG A 168 13.05 -1.75 19.26
N LYS A 169 14.36 -1.88 19.54
CA LYS A 169 15.09 -3.14 19.40
C LYS A 169 14.67 -4.15 20.45
N GLY A 170 14.53 -3.73 21.71
CA GLY A 170 14.07 -4.58 22.79
C GLY A 170 12.66 -5.13 22.55
N SER A 171 11.72 -4.26 22.20
CA SER A 171 10.34 -4.69 21.89
C SER A 171 10.26 -5.62 20.67
N TRP A 172 11.08 -5.39 19.64
CA TRP A 172 11.18 -6.33 18.52
C TRP A 172 11.74 -7.69 18.95
N ALA A 173 12.88 -7.72 19.66
CA ALA A 173 13.55 -8.96 20.07
C ALA A 173 12.65 -9.85 20.93
N VAL A 174 11.99 -9.28 21.94
CA VAL A 174 11.04 -10.00 22.81
C VAL A 174 9.84 -10.52 22.01
N ARG A 175 9.25 -9.72 21.11
CA ARG A 175 8.07 -10.14 20.34
C ARG A 175 8.35 -11.24 19.31
N PHE A 176 9.54 -11.26 18.72
CA PHE A 176 9.90 -12.23 17.68
C PHE A 176 10.56 -13.50 18.23
N TYR A 177 11.35 -13.41 19.31
CA TYR A 177 12.12 -14.53 19.86
C TYR A 177 11.79 -14.92 21.31
N GLY A 178 11.11 -14.04 22.07
CA GLY A 178 10.58 -14.34 23.40
C GLY A 178 9.24 -15.07 23.38
N ARG A 179 8.53 -15.09 22.24
CA ARG A 179 7.26 -15.81 22.09
C ARG A 179 7.39 -17.32 22.34
N ASP A 180 6.32 -17.92 22.82
CA ASP A 180 6.23 -19.38 22.98
C ASP A 180 4.90 -19.92 22.41
N PRO A 181 4.90 -21.01 21.63
CA PRO A 181 6.07 -21.67 21.04
C PRO A 181 6.79 -20.77 20.02
N LEU A 182 8.11 -20.97 19.90
CA LEU A 182 8.95 -20.31 18.90
C LEU A 182 8.83 -21.02 17.54
N PRO A 183 8.60 -20.32 16.41
CA PRO A 183 8.58 -20.93 15.09
C PRO A 183 9.96 -21.47 14.68
N PRO A 184 10.02 -22.48 13.79
CA PRO A 184 11.28 -23.10 13.38
C PRO A 184 12.27 -22.06 12.81
N LEU A 185 13.50 -22.12 13.32
CA LEU A 185 14.59 -21.23 12.96
C LEU A 185 15.37 -21.72 11.73
N LEU A 186 15.30 -23.01 11.43
CA LEU A 186 15.87 -23.64 10.23
C LEU A 186 14.75 -24.22 9.36
N ASP A 187 14.95 -24.24 8.05
CA ASP A 187 14.09 -24.99 7.11
C ASP A 187 14.48 -26.47 7.07
N ALA A 188 13.72 -27.29 6.33
CA ALA A 188 14.00 -28.71 6.15
C ALA A 188 15.35 -29.02 5.45
N LYS A 189 16.08 -27.99 4.99
CA LYS A 189 17.43 -28.10 4.40
C LYS A 189 18.50 -27.52 5.32
N GLY A 190 18.20 -27.29 6.60
CA GLY A 190 19.11 -26.72 7.60
C GLY A 190 19.42 -25.23 7.41
N ARG A 191 18.76 -24.53 6.48
CA ARG A 191 19.03 -23.12 6.18
C ARG A 191 18.22 -22.20 7.09
N PRO A 192 18.75 -21.06 7.53
CA PRO A 192 18.00 -20.13 8.38
C PRO A 192 16.68 -19.67 7.74
N THR A 193 15.58 -19.78 8.48
CA THR A 193 14.27 -19.34 8.02
C THR A 193 14.20 -17.82 7.93
N ARG A 194 13.13 -17.33 7.28
CA ARG A 194 12.81 -15.91 7.20
C ARG A 194 12.74 -15.23 8.58
N LEU A 195 12.35 -15.98 9.62
CA LEU A 195 12.36 -15.51 11.01
C LEU A 195 13.79 -15.30 11.48
N ALA A 196 14.64 -16.33 11.45
CA ALA A 196 16.03 -16.24 11.89
C ALA A 196 16.81 -15.14 11.14
N LEU A 197 16.66 -15.04 9.81
CA LEU A 197 17.28 -13.99 9.00
C LEU A 197 16.83 -12.58 9.43
N SER A 198 15.64 -12.42 10.03
CA SER A 198 15.21 -11.11 10.53
C SER A 198 16.10 -10.55 11.65
N ALA A 199 16.87 -11.39 12.37
CA ALA A 199 17.86 -10.93 13.34
C ALA A 199 18.95 -10.05 12.70
N HIS A 200 19.46 -10.47 11.54
CA HIS A 200 20.51 -9.74 10.82
C HIS A 200 20.06 -8.32 10.44
N ALA A 201 18.80 -8.16 10.06
CA ALA A 201 18.20 -6.86 9.74
C ALA A 201 18.12 -5.89 10.94
N TRP A 202 18.35 -6.38 12.16
CA TRP A 202 18.42 -5.63 13.41
C TRP A 202 19.81 -5.69 14.05
N GLY A 203 20.85 -6.08 13.30
CA GLY A 203 22.22 -6.17 13.82
C GLY A 203 22.37 -7.16 14.98
N GLU A 204 21.59 -8.25 14.95
CA GLU A 204 21.78 -9.42 15.82
C GLU A 204 22.22 -10.61 14.96
N PRO A 205 23.02 -11.55 15.50
CA PRO A 205 23.40 -12.76 14.78
C PRO A 205 22.17 -13.61 14.43
N VAL A 206 22.22 -14.31 13.30
CA VAL A 206 21.13 -15.18 12.84
C VAL A 206 21.04 -16.42 13.75
N PRO A 207 19.97 -16.58 14.55
CA PRO A 207 19.89 -17.69 15.49
C PRO A 207 19.55 -18.99 14.74
N ARG A 208 20.40 -20.01 14.89
CA ARG A 208 20.15 -21.36 14.36
C ARG A 208 19.45 -22.29 15.37
N THR A 209 19.64 -22.04 16.66
CA THR A 209 19.08 -22.84 17.76
C THR A 209 18.10 -22.03 18.61
N VAL A 210 17.17 -22.71 19.29
CA VAL A 210 16.21 -22.05 20.21
C VAL A 210 16.96 -21.26 21.29
N ALA A 211 18.02 -21.83 21.87
CA ALA A 211 18.87 -21.14 22.85
C ALA A 211 19.47 -19.83 22.30
N ALA A 212 19.95 -19.80 21.04
CA ALA A 212 20.44 -18.57 20.42
C ALA A 212 19.33 -17.52 20.24
N ALA A 213 18.11 -17.93 19.89
CA ALA A 213 16.96 -17.03 19.84
C ALA A 213 16.57 -16.50 21.23
N ARG A 214 16.57 -17.34 22.26
CA ARG A 214 16.31 -16.90 23.65
C ARG A 214 17.37 -15.90 24.15
N LYS A 215 18.65 -16.06 23.77
CA LYS A 215 19.70 -15.06 24.04
C LYS A 215 19.37 -13.69 23.42
N ILE A 216 18.78 -13.65 22.21
CA ILE A 216 18.31 -12.40 21.58
C ILE A 216 17.13 -11.80 22.36
N ALA A 217 16.17 -12.63 22.81
CA ALA A 217 15.04 -12.18 23.62
C ALA A 217 15.49 -11.56 24.96
N ALA A 218 16.37 -12.24 25.70
CA ALA A 218 16.94 -11.76 26.96
C ALA A 218 17.76 -10.47 26.78
N LYS A 219 18.51 -10.32 25.67
CA LYS A 219 19.15 -9.05 25.30
C LYS A 219 18.11 -7.95 25.06
N GLY A 220 16.96 -8.30 24.49
CA GLY A 220 15.83 -7.40 24.30
C GLY A 220 15.19 -6.93 25.61
N GLU A 221 15.00 -7.83 26.57
CA GLU A 221 14.51 -7.52 27.93
C GLU A 221 15.46 -6.55 28.65
N ARG A 222 16.77 -6.81 28.61
CA ARG A 222 17.79 -5.91 29.17
C ARG A 222 17.75 -4.51 28.56
N LEU A 223 17.51 -4.39 27.24
CA LEU A 223 17.32 -3.10 26.57
C LEU A 223 16.03 -2.39 27.01
N LEU A 224 14.94 -3.12 27.20
CA LEU A 224 13.70 -2.55 27.75
C LEU A 224 13.89 -2.09 29.20
N ALA A 225 14.51 -2.89 30.06
CA ALA A 225 14.80 -2.53 31.45
C ALA A 225 15.70 -1.28 31.56
N ARG A 226 16.69 -1.10 30.66
CA ARG A 226 17.45 0.17 30.55
C ARG A 226 16.57 1.33 30.10
N TYR A 227 15.71 1.13 29.09
CA TYR A 227 14.79 2.16 28.61
C TYR A 227 13.81 2.62 29.70
N HIS A 228 13.22 1.69 30.46
CA HIS A 228 12.32 2.00 31.58
C HIS A 228 13.06 2.84 32.64
N ARG A 229 14.21 2.37 33.16
CA ARG A 229 15.01 3.14 34.13
C ARG A 229 15.33 4.58 33.67
N ILE A 230 15.68 4.78 32.40
CA ILE A 230 15.97 6.13 31.84
C ILE A 230 14.69 6.97 31.71
N LYS A 231 13.55 6.35 31.38
CA LYS A 231 12.25 7.04 31.34
C LYS A 231 11.85 7.47 32.75
N ASP A 232 12.03 6.60 33.74
CA ASP A 232 11.57 6.76 35.12
C ASP A 232 12.48 7.69 35.93
N SER A 233 13.76 7.84 35.57
CA SER A 233 14.61 8.93 36.07
C SER A 233 14.23 10.28 35.46
N ARG A 234 13.97 10.33 34.14
CA ARG A 234 13.55 11.56 33.44
C ARG A 234 12.18 12.09 33.90
N THR A 235 11.26 11.22 34.33
CA THR A 235 9.97 11.66 34.89
C THR A 235 10.12 12.18 36.32
N ARG A 236 10.96 11.55 37.15
CA ARG A 236 11.19 11.99 38.53
C ARG A 236 11.94 13.33 38.61
N GLY A 237 12.96 13.55 37.78
CA GLY A 237 13.67 14.85 37.68
C GLY A 237 12.89 15.94 36.93
N LYS A 238 11.55 15.86 36.91
CA LYS A 238 10.63 16.80 36.27
C LYS A 238 9.41 17.13 37.16
N SER A 239 9.39 16.58 38.37
CA SER A 239 8.49 16.89 39.46
C SER A 239 9.26 17.62 40.53
#